data_AF-A0A9X9LNJ2-F1
#
_entry.id   AF-A0A9X9LNJ2-F1
#
_cell.length_a   1.000
_cell.length_b   1.000
_cell.length_c   1.000
_cell.angle_alpha   90.00
_cell.angle_beta   90.00
_cell.angle_gamma   90.00
#
_symmetry.space_group_name_H-M   'P 1'
#
loop_
_entity.id
_entity.type
_entity.pdbx_description
1 polymer ?
#
loop_
_entity_poly.entity_id
_entity_poly.type
_entity_poly.pdbx_seq_one_letter_code
_entity_poly.pdbx_strand_id
1 'polypeptide(L)'
;MGVPLQCSAILSREKGLLEACNQMRAGYLFQPDKLYNVDFDTGDKTIQCSRRVDVFKLWLMWKAKGTRGFEAQINRYMELAKYFYKVLKKKDNFKLVFDAE
;
A
#
# COMPACT_ATOMS: atom_id res chain seq x y z
N MET A 1 3.27 -7.58 2.64
CA MET A 1 2.23 -7.57 3.70
C MET A 1 1.08 -8.54 3.47
N GLY A 2 0.81 -8.99 2.23
CA GLY A 2 -0.21 -10.03 1.98
C GLY A 2 -1.66 -9.56 2.12
N VAL A 3 -1.93 -8.26 1.92
CA VAL A 3 -3.29 -7.71 1.92
C VAL A 3 -3.98 -8.09 0.60
N PRO A 4 -5.25 -8.56 0.61
CA PRO A 4 -5.95 -8.95 -0.62
C PRO A 4 -6.07 -7.81 -1.65
N LEU A 5 -5.91 -8.15 -2.94
CA LEU A 5 -5.89 -7.16 -4.03
C LEU A 5 -7.23 -6.41 -4.19
N GLN A 6 -7.22 -5.13 -4.56
CA GLN A 6 -6.07 -4.21 -4.67
C GLN A 6 -5.81 -3.49 -3.33
N CYS A 7 -4.57 -3.17 -2.97
CA CYS A 7 -4.28 -2.35 -1.78
C CYS A 7 -2.97 -1.60 -1.98
N SER A 8 -3.02 -0.49 -2.71
CA SER A 8 -1.87 0.35 -3.04
C SER A 8 -2.04 1.75 -2.49
N ALA A 9 -0.92 2.42 -2.21
CA ALA A 9 -0.90 3.80 -1.73
C ALA A 9 0.19 4.58 -2.48
N ILE A 10 -0.14 5.83 -2.84
CA ILE A 10 0.82 6.84 -3.24
C ILE A 10 1.03 7.79 -2.06
N LEU A 11 2.29 8.05 -1.71
CA LEU A 11 2.66 8.94 -0.60
C LEU A 11 3.44 10.12 -1.19
N SER A 12 2.95 11.34 -0.97
CA SER A 12 3.64 12.58 -1.36
C SER A 12 4.20 13.28 -0.13
N ARG A 13 5.43 13.80 -0.25
CA ARG A 13 6.02 14.68 0.77
C ARG A 13 5.35 16.04 0.79
N GLU A 14 5.04 16.58 -0.38
CA GLU A 14 4.44 17.91 -0.52
C GLU A 14 2.93 17.83 -0.28
N LYS A 15 2.46 18.52 0.75
CA LYS A 15 1.04 18.63 1.07
C LYS A 15 0.36 19.55 0.04
N GLY A 16 -0.82 19.15 -0.41
CA GLY A 16 -1.61 19.92 -1.38
C GLY A 16 -1.30 19.61 -2.84
N LEU A 17 -0.14 19.00 -3.15
CA LEU A 17 0.24 18.68 -4.53
C LEU A 17 -0.80 17.80 -5.27
N LEU A 18 -1.30 16.75 -4.61
CA LEU A 18 -2.29 15.85 -5.20
C LEU A 18 -3.64 16.54 -5.43
N GLU A 19 -4.01 17.50 -4.57
CA GLU A 19 -5.23 18.28 -4.71
C GLU A 19 -5.08 19.31 -5.84
N ALA A 20 -3.98 20.07 -5.84
CA ALA A 20 -3.69 21.05 -6.86
C ALA A 20 -3.64 20.43 -8.28
N CYS A 21 -3.14 19.20 -8.38
CA CYS A 21 -3.04 18.46 -9.64
C CYS A 21 -4.38 17.92 -10.14
N ASN A 22 -5.24 17.39 -9.24
CA ASN A 22 -6.41 16.61 -9.64
C ASN A 22 -7.75 17.31 -9.41
N GLN A 23 -7.80 18.40 -8.62
CA GLN A 23 -9.06 19.02 -8.22
C GLN A 23 -9.85 19.51 -9.44
N MET A 24 -11.14 19.19 -9.45
CA MET A 24 -12.10 19.76 -10.41
C MET A 24 -13.16 20.62 -9.72
N ARG A 25 -13.28 20.52 -8.37
CA ARG A 25 -14.25 21.28 -7.58
C ARG A 25 -15.68 21.13 -8.10
N ALA A 26 -16.05 19.89 -8.42
CA ALA A 26 -17.38 19.58 -8.95
C ALA A 26 -18.47 19.94 -7.93
N GLY A 27 -19.28 20.96 -8.25
CA GLY A 27 -20.27 21.53 -7.32
C GLY A 27 -21.37 20.56 -6.87
N TYR A 28 -21.58 19.46 -7.60
CA TYR A 28 -22.53 18.42 -7.20
C TYR A 28 -21.97 17.38 -6.20
N LEU A 29 -20.65 17.38 -5.97
CA LEU A 29 -19.97 16.38 -5.13
C LEU A 29 -19.23 17.00 -3.95
N PHE A 30 -18.52 18.10 -4.18
CA PHE A 30 -17.71 18.81 -3.20
C PHE A 30 -18.36 20.14 -2.81
N GLN A 31 -19.50 20.06 -2.12
CA GLN A 31 -20.21 21.24 -1.62
C GLN A 31 -19.48 21.83 -0.40
N PRO A 32 -19.15 23.13 -0.39
CA PRO A 32 -18.41 23.76 0.71
C PRO A 32 -19.28 24.03 1.95
N ASP A 33 -20.60 23.98 1.83
CA ASP A 33 -21.60 24.31 2.84
C ASP A 33 -22.12 23.10 3.65
N LYS A 34 -21.42 21.97 3.58
CA LYS A 34 -21.76 20.78 4.39
C LYS A 34 -21.65 21.07 5.88
N LEU A 35 -22.47 20.38 6.68
CA LEU A 35 -22.50 20.51 8.16
C LEU A 35 -21.29 19.88 8.88
N TYR A 36 -20.22 19.57 8.17
CA TYR A 36 -18.98 18.99 8.69
C TYR A 36 -17.77 19.59 7.98
N ASN A 37 -16.56 19.38 8.52
CA ASN A 37 -15.35 19.87 7.87
C ASN A 37 -15.08 19.13 6.54
N VAL A 38 -15.24 19.84 5.43
CA VAL A 38 -15.04 19.32 4.07
C VAL A 38 -13.58 18.94 3.76
N ASP A 39 -12.60 19.31 4.60
CA ASP A 39 -11.21 18.85 4.47
C ASP A 39 -11.07 17.31 4.51
N PHE A 40 -12.05 16.61 5.08
CA PHE A 40 -12.14 15.14 5.10
C PHE A 40 -12.60 14.54 3.77
N ASP A 41 -13.17 15.34 2.86
CA ASP A 41 -13.54 14.91 1.52
C ASP A 41 -12.27 14.81 0.66
N THR A 42 -11.77 13.59 0.45
CA THR A 42 -10.48 13.36 -0.23
C THR A 42 -10.59 13.15 -1.74
N GLY A 43 -11.79 13.25 -2.32
CA GLY A 43 -12.04 12.89 -3.72
C GLY A 43 -11.31 13.78 -4.73
N ASP A 44 -11.28 15.10 -4.52
CA ASP A 44 -10.57 16.07 -5.38
C ASP A 44 -9.03 15.92 -5.34
N LYS A 45 -8.50 15.03 -4.48
CA LYS A 45 -7.07 14.68 -4.43
C LYS A 45 -6.72 13.51 -5.36
N THR A 46 -7.71 12.93 -6.04
CA THR A 46 -7.56 11.68 -6.79
C THR A 46 -8.04 11.81 -8.22
N ILE A 47 -7.48 11.01 -9.11
CA ILE A 47 -7.89 10.94 -10.53
C ILE A 47 -9.26 10.25 -10.70
N GLN A 48 -9.69 9.46 -9.72
CA GLN A 48 -10.94 8.71 -9.77
C GLN A 48 -12.09 9.49 -9.14
N CYS A 49 -13.30 9.37 -9.69
CA CYS A 49 -14.51 9.89 -9.06
C CYS A 49 -14.93 9.02 -7.87
N SER A 50 -15.26 7.76 -8.12
CA SER A 50 -15.59 6.79 -7.07
C SER A 50 -14.38 5.93 -6.72
N ARG A 51 -14.25 5.58 -5.43
CA ARG A 51 -13.11 4.80 -4.94
C ARG A 51 -13.57 3.69 -4.00
N ARG A 52 -13.00 2.49 -4.20
CA ARG A 52 -13.23 1.34 -3.32
C ARG A 52 -12.59 1.55 -1.94
N VAL A 53 -13.24 1.04 -0.90
CA VAL A 53 -12.72 1.10 0.48
C VAL A 53 -11.66 0.01 0.71
N ASP A 54 -10.46 0.21 0.18
CA ASP A 54 -9.35 -0.74 0.36
C ASP A 54 -8.62 -0.59 1.70
N VAL A 55 -8.79 0.54 2.38
CA VAL A 55 -8.13 0.81 3.67
C VAL A 55 -8.60 -0.13 4.78
N PHE A 56 -9.86 -0.58 4.75
CA PHE A 56 -10.44 -1.36 5.85
C PHE A 56 -9.76 -2.72 6.03
N LYS A 57 -9.49 -3.44 4.94
CA LYS A 57 -8.77 -4.72 4.99
C LYS A 57 -7.34 -4.56 5.50
N LEU A 58 -6.63 -3.50 5.09
CA LEU A 58 -5.30 -3.19 5.61
C LEU A 58 -5.36 -2.85 7.09
N TRP A 59 -6.26 -1.96 7.49
CA TRP A 59 -6.45 -1.54 8.87
C TRP A 59 -6.77 -2.73 9.78
N LEU A 60 -7.72 -3.59 9.39
CA LEU A 60 -8.13 -4.74 10.17
C LEU A 60 -6.98 -5.74 10.35
N MET A 61 -6.23 -6.03 9.28
CA MET A 61 -5.04 -6.87 9.36
C MET A 61 -3.96 -6.26 10.27
N TRP A 62 -3.78 -4.94 10.23
CA TRP A 62 -2.82 -4.25 11.10
C TRP A 62 -3.25 -4.26 12.56
N LYS A 63 -4.55 -4.12 12.84
CA LYS A 63 -5.08 -4.26 14.19
C LYS A 63 -4.91 -5.69 14.72
N ALA A 64 -5.09 -6.70 13.87
CA ALA A 64 -4.95 -8.11 14.26
C ALA A 64 -3.48 -8.54 14.45
N LYS A 65 -2.58 -8.14 13.55
CA LYS A 65 -1.16 -8.56 13.58
C LYS A 65 -0.27 -7.62 14.39
N GLY A 66 -0.62 -6.34 14.44
CA GLY A 66 0.29 -5.28 14.86
C GLY A 66 1.49 -5.12 13.92
N THR A 67 2.28 -4.07 14.16
CA THR A 67 3.52 -3.83 13.40
C THR A 67 4.52 -4.98 13.59
N ARG A 68 4.67 -5.49 14.81
CA ARG A 68 5.55 -6.64 15.11
C ARG A 68 5.12 -7.93 14.41
N GLY A 69 3.82 -8.16 14.22
CA GLY A 69 3.34 -9.33 13.48
C GLY A 69 3.66 -9.24 11.99
N PHE A 70 3.56 -8.04 11.39
CA PHE A 70 4.03 -7.83 10.02
C PHE A 70 5.55 -7.95 9.90
N GLU A 71 6.31 -7.40 10.84
CA GLU A 71 7.77 -7.55 10.90
C GLU A 71 8.17 -9.02 10.94
N ALA A 72 7.63 -9.81 11.87
CA ALA A 72 7.93 -11.23 11.99
C ALA A 72 7.57 -11.99 10.70
N GLN A 73 6.43 -11.67 10.07
CA GLN A 73 6.01 -12.28 8.80
C GLN A 73 7.02 -11.98 7.67
N ILE A 74 7.47 -10.74 7.53
CA ILE A 74 8.44 -10.34 6.48
C ILE A 74 9.81 -10.96 6.76
N ASN A 75 10.28 -10.93 8.00
CA ASN A 75 11.56 -11.55 8.40
C ASN A 75 11.58 -13.03 8.04
N ARG A 76 10.50 -13.77 8.35
CA ARG A 76 10.36 -15.18 8.00
C ARG A 76 10.44 -15.43 6.50
N TYR A 77 9.83 -14.58 5.67
CA TYR A 77 9.90 -14.71 4.21
C TYR A 77 11.33 -14.47 3.69
N MET A 78 12.03 -13.48 4.22
CA MET A 78 13.41 -13.19 3.84
C MET A 78 14.36 -14.33 4.28
N GLU A 79 14.15 -14.91 5.45
CA GLU A 79 14.89 -16.10 5.91
C GLU A 79 14.68 -17.30 5.00
N LEU A 80 13.43 -17.57 4.59
CA LEU A 80 13.11 -18.65 3.66
C LEU A 80 13.77 -18.45 2.30
N ALA A 81 13.78 -17.22 1.79
CA ALA A 81 14.46 -16.89 0.54
C ALA A 81 15.97 -17.16 0.64
N LYS A 82 16.62 -16.71 1.72
CA LYS A 82 18.05 -16.97 1.99
C LYS A 82 18.35 -18.46 2.14
N TYR A 83 17.48 -19.20 2.82
CA TYR A 83 17.60 -20.64 2.96
C TYR A 83 17.52 -21.33 1.59
N PHE A 84 16.52 -20.99 0.78
CA PHE A 84 16.33 -21.59 -0.54
C PHE A 84 17.50 -21.29 -1.48
N TYR A 85 17.99 -20.05 -1.49
CA TYR A 85 19.22 -19.67 -2.22
C TYR A 85 20.41 -20.56 -1.82
N LYS A 86 20.67 -20.73 -0.51
CA LYS A 86 21.78 -21.59 -0.01
C LYS A 86 21.60 -23.06 -0.40
N VAL A 87 20.37 -23.55 -0.46
CA VAL A 87 20.08 -24.92 -0.91
C VAL A 87 20.38 -25.07 -2.40
N LEU A 88 19.96 -24.11 -3.23
CA LEU A 88 20.19 -24.16 -4.68
C LEU A 88 21.68 -24.03 -5.05
N LYS A 89 22.44 -23.16 -4.36
CA LYS A 89 23.89 -22.97 -4.59
C LYS A 89 24.72 -24.25 -4.38
N LYS A 90 24.20 -25.22 -3.62
CA LYS A 90 24.84 -26.52 -3.34
C LYS A 90 24.44 -27.62 -4.32
N LYS A 91 23.55 -27.35 -5.27
CA LYS A 91 23.04 -28.36 -6.21
C LYS A 91 23.55 -28.11 -7.61
N ASP A 92 24.27 -29.08 -8.17
CA ASP A 92 24.88 -28.96 -9.51
C ASP A 92 23.85 -28.93 -10.65
N ASN A 93 22.62 -29.36 -10.40
CA ASN A 93 21.53 -29.37 -11.38
C ASN A 93 20.70 -28.06 -11.40
N PHE A 94 21.12 -27.03 -10.66
CA PHE A 94 20.50 -25.71 -10.69
C PHE A 94 21.55 -24.65 -11.01
N LYS A 95 21.14 -23.63 -11.76
CA LYS A 95 21.96 -22.46 -12.08
C LYS A 95 21.23 -21.19 -11.66
N LEU A 96 21.87 -20.35 -10.85
CA LEU A 96 21.35 -19.04 -10.49
C LEU A 96 21.43 -18.10 -11.71
N VAL A 97 20.41 -17.26 -11.90
CA VAL A 97 20.38 -16.27 -13.00
C VAL A 97 21.40 -15.16 -12.76
N PHE A 98 21.56 -14.73 -11.51
CA PHE A 98 22.59 -13.81 -11.04
C PHE A 98 22.95 -14.17 -9.59
N ASP A 99 24.17 -13.79 -9.16
CA ASP A 99 24.53 -13.93 -7.75
C ASP A 99 23.90 -12.79 -6.94
N ALA A 100 23.17 -13.16 -5.88
CA ALA A 100 22.40 -12.25 -5.04
C ALA A 100 23.07 -12.01 -3.68
N GLU A 101 24.35 -12.39 -3.54
CA GLU A 101 25.22 -12.02 -2.40
C GLU A 101 25.51 -10.51 -2.34
#